data_AF-A0AAV4GXP6-F1
#
_entry.id   AF-A0AAV4GXP6-F1
#
_cell.length_a   1.000
_cell.length_b   1.000
_cell.length_c   1.000
_cell.angle_alpha   90.00
_cell.angle_beta   90.00
_cell.angle_gamma   90.00
#
_symmetry.space_group_name_H-M   'P 1'
#
loop_
_entity.id
_entity.type
_entity.pdbx_description
1 polymer ?
#
loop_
_entity_poly.entity_id
_entity_poly.type
_entity_poly.pdbx_seq_one_letter_code
_entity_poly.pdbx_strand_id
1 'polypeptide(L)'
;MTYFSPDSGLGETERQQLQAAEAPRQSHFKISPQEYLHALIPPSCEDKSEKPAMPDNVLSLNELRKLELNDQIKALLINVKVIRFNQLVSFLAPGTDHQAILRALQNMAVLVQGCWVVKR
;
A
#
# COMPACT_ATOMS: atom_id res chain seq x y z
N MET A 1 51.57 2.52 2.62
CA MET A 1 50.75 1.28 2.67
C MET A 1 51.58 0.18 2.03
N THR A 2 52.09 -0.74 2.83
CA THR A 2 52.94 -1.84 2.37
C THR A 2 52.06 -3.06 2.05
N TYR A 3 52.25 -3.65 0.87
CA TYR A 3 51.54 -4.85 0.47
C TYR A 3 52.20 -6.08 1.10
N PHE A 4 51.40 -6.94 1.73
CA PHE A 4 51.85 -8.22 2.25
C PHE A 4 51.15 -9.34 1.47
N SER A 5 51.92 -10.34 1.06
CA SER A 5 51.38 -11.51 0.37
C SER A 5 50.48 -12.34 1.29
N PRO A 6 49.45 -13.02 0.76
CA PRO A 6 48.50 -13.80 1.55
C PRO A 6 49.12 -15.00 2.27
N ASP A 7 50.30 -15.44 1.84
CA ASP A 7 51.10 -16.55 2.42
C ASP A 7 52.08 -16.05 3.51
N SER A 8 52.16 -14.74 3.74
CA SER A 8 52.97 -14.18 4.81
C SER A 8 52.31 -14.49 6.16
N GLY A 9 53.11 -14.85 7.17
CA GLY A 9 52.59 -15.09 8.53
C GLY A 9 51.79 -13.92 9.11
N LEU A 10 52.04 -12.69 8.64
CA LEU A 10 51.21 -11.51 8.94
C LEU A 10 49.79 -11.62 8.34
N GLY A 11 49.67 -12.06 7.09
CA GLY A 11 48.38 -12.28 6.42
C GLY A 11 47.59 -13.44 7.03
N GLU A 12 48.28 -14.49 7.48
CA GLU A 12 47.66 -15.58 8.23
C GLU A 12 47.13 -15.12 9.59
N THR A 13 47.90 -14.28 10.29
CA THR A 13 47.48 -13.71 11.58
C THR A 13 46.26 -12.80 11.44
N GLU A 14 46.21 -11.95 10.40
CA GLU A 14 45.02 -11.14 10.09
C GLU A 14 43.81 -12.01 9.75
N ARG A 15 43.98 -13.10 8.99
CA ARG A 15 42.90 -14.04 8.69
C ARG A 15 42.31 -14.69 9.95
N GLN A 16 43.13 -14.98 10.95
CA GLN A 16 42.65 -15.52 12.22
C GLN A 16 41.75 -14.52 12.96
N GLN A 17 41.94 -13.21 12.77
CA GLN A 17 41.09 -12.18 13.39
C GLN A 17 39.71 -12.06 12.74
N LEU A 18 39.50 -12.61 11.54
CA LEU A 18 38.19 -12.67 10.88
C LEU A 18 37.28 -13.75 11.49
N GLN A 19 37.85 -14.67 12.27
CA GLN A 19 37.06 -15.68 12.96
C GLN A 19 36.38 -15.06 14.17
N ALA A 20 35.06 -15.11 14.19
CA ALA A 20 34.31 -14.80 15.39
C ALA A 20 34.52 -15.92 16.41
N ALA A 21 34.82 -15.56 17.67
CA ALA A 21 34.79 -16.51 18.77
C ALA A 21 33.41 -17.17 18.87
N GLU A 22 33.34 -18.40 19.36
CA GLU A 22 32.09 -19.15 19.50
C GLU A 22 31.14 -18.44 20.47
N ALA A 23 30.34 -17.53 19.93
CA ALA A 23 29.29 -16.83 20.64
C ALA A 23 27.98 -17.63 20.51
N PRO A 24 27.11 -17.62 21.52
CA PRO A 24 25.78 -18.21 21.39
C PRO A 24 25.08 -17.58 20.19
N ARG A 25 24.40 -18.41 19.38
CA ARG A 25 23.62 -17.98 18.21
C ARG A 25 22.46 -17.08 18.66
N GLN A 26 22.75 -15.80 18.90
CA GLN A 26 21.75 -14.79 19.17
C GLN A 26 21.26 -14.25 17.84
N SER A 27 20.04 -14.63 17.46
CA SER A 27 19.37 -14.06 16.30
C SER A 27 18.98 -12.61 16.62
N HIS A 28 19.79 -11.67 16.14
CA HIS A 28 19.47 -10.23 16.21
C HIS A 28 18.35 -9.84 15.24
N PHE A 29 18.03 -10.71 14.27
CA PHE A 29 16.86 -10.59 13.39
C PHE A 29 15.60 -11.01 14.13
N LYS A 30 15.12 -10.14 15.03
CA LYS A 30 13.83 -10.29 15.72
C LYS A 30 12.67 -9.63 14.97
N ILE A 31 12.95 -9.01 13.83
CA ILE A 31 12.00 -8.23 13.05
C ILE A 31 11.17 -9.13 12.13
N SER A 32 9.91 -8.76 11.92
CA SER A 32 9.05 -9.44 10.96
C SER A 32 9.49 -9.15 9.52
N PRO A 33 9.16 -10.00 8.54
CA PRO A 33 9.48 -9.74 7.13
C PRO A 33 8.94 -8.39 6.63
N GLN A 34 7.78 -7.96 7.12
CA GLN A 34 7.19 -6.67 6.79
C GLN A 34 7.99 -5.51 7.39
N GLU A 35 8.46 -5.65 8.63
CA GLU A 35 9.24 -4.64 9.33
C GLU A 35 10.65 -4.48 8.74
N TYR A 36 11.26 -5.59 8.32
CA TYR A 36 12.50 -5.55 7.53
C TYR A 36 12.32 -4.80 6.22
N LEU A 37 11.22 -5.05 5.51
CA LEU A 37 10.90 -4.38 4.26
C LEU A 37 10.69 -2.88 4.48
N HIS A 38 10.01 -2.48 5.56
CA HIS A 38 9.87 -1.08 5.97
C HIS A 38 11.21 -0.42 6.34
N ALA A 39 12.15 -1.15 6.96
CA ALA A 39 13.48 -0.61 7.29
C ALA A 39 14.40 -0.46 6.07
N LEU A 40 14.21 -1.30 5.04
CA LEU A 40 14.92 -1.22 3.77
C LEU A 40 14.38 -0.12 2.85
N ILE A 41 13.11 0.25 3.01
CA ILE A 41 12.55 1.39 2.29
C ILE A 41 13.03 2.65 3.01
N PRO A 42 13.85 3.51 2.38
CA PRO A 42 14.13 4.82 2.97
C PRO A 42 12.79 5.48 3.29
N PRO A 43 12.60 6.09 4.48
CA PRO A 43 11.34 6.73 4.80
C PRO A 43 11.06 7.66 3.64
N SER A 44 10.03 7.32 2.87
CA SER A 44 9.58 8.13 1.76
C SER A 44 9.46 9.51 2.38
N CYS A 45 10.29 10.43 1.89
CA CYS A 45 10.21 11.83 2.24
C CYS A 45 8.72 12.11 2.40
N GLU A 46 8.31 12.70 3.52
CA GLU A 46 7.00 13.33 3.62
C GLU A 46 6.95 14.53 2.65
N ASP A 47 7.36 14.33 1.40
CA ASP A 47 6.71 14.82 0.22
C ASP A 47 5.23 14.47 0.41
N LYS A 48 4.57 15.36 1.14
CA LYS A 48 3.56 16.24 0.59
C LYS A 48 3.91 16.57 -0.87
N SER A 49 3.96 15.54 -1.71
CA SER A 49 3.94 15.67 -3.14
C SER A 49 2.59 16.30 -3.32
N GLU A 50 2.63 17.62 -3.53
CA GLU A 50 1.52 18.39 -4.02
C GLU A 50 0.80 17.48 -4.97
N LYS A 51 -0.43 17.11 -4.57
CA LYS A 51 -1.31 16.25 -5.36
C LYS A 51 -1.06 16.67 -6.80
N PRO A 52 -0.52 15.79 -7.67
CA PRO A 52 -0.35 16.18 -9.06
C PRO A 52 -1.70 16.75 -9.46
N ALA A 53 -1.71 17.88 -10.18
CA ALA A 53 -2.91 18.47 -10.75
C ALA A 53 -3.46 17.50 -11.82
N MET A 54 -3.82 16.30 -11.37
CA MET A 54 -4.56 15.30 -12.07
C MET A 54 -5.98 15.82 -12.16
N PRO A 55 -6.67 15.61 -13.28
CA PRO A 55 -8.09 15.84 -13.32
C PRO A 55 -8.73 15.08 -12.15
N ASP A 56 -9.62 15.74 -11.40
CA ASP A 56 -10.31 15.23 -10.19
C ASP A 56 -11.02 13.86 -10.36
N ASN A 57 -10.99 13.29 -11.58
CA ASN A 57 -11.56 12.01 -11.96
C ASN A 57 -10.61 10.80 -11.82
N VAL A 58 -9.36 10.95 -11.38
CA VAL A 58 -8.43 9.81 -11.19
C VAL A 58 -8.18 9.57 -9.70
N LEU A 59 -9.18 9.00 -9.02
CA LEU A 59 -9.03 8.46 -7.66
C LEU A 59 -8.51 7.03 -7.73
N SER A 60 -7.35 6.75 -7.13
CA SER A 60 -6.86 5.38 -6.99
C SER A 60 -7.78 4.57 -6.06
N LEU A 61 -8.00 3.28 -6.32
CA LEU A 61 -8.82 2.40 -5.45
C LEU A 61 -8.33 2.34 -3.99
N ASN A 62 -7.07 2.68 -3.75
CA ASN A 62 -6.47 2.77 -2.42
C ASN A 62 -6.85 4.08 -1.69
N GLU A 63 -7.05 5.17 -2.42
CA GLU A 63 -7.54 6.45 -1.89
C GLU A 63 -9.05 6.39 -1.68
N LEU A 64 -9.77 5.72 -2.59
CA LEU A 64 -11.19 5.42 -2.44
C LEU A 64 -11.45 4.74 -1.09
N ARG A 65 -10.66 3.72 -0.74
CA ARG A 65 -10.79 3.00 0.55
C ARG A 65 -10.53 3.87 1.80
N LYS A 66 -9.93 5.05 1.67
CA LYS A 66 -9.71 5.98 2.79
C LYS A 66 -10.86 6.97 2.99
N LEU A 67 -11.75 7.13 2.00
CA LEU A 67 -12.89 8.05 2.04
C LEU A 67 -14.08 7.43 2.78
N GLU A 68 -15.01 8.26 3.26
CA GLU A 68 -16.27 7.76 3.82
C GLU A 68 -17.13 7.10 2.74
N LEU A 69 -17.98 6.14 3.15
CA LEU A 69 -18.78 5.33 2.24
C LEU A 69 -19.59 6.15 1.22
N ASN A 70 -20.13 7.30 1.63
CA ASN A 70 -20.89 8.19 0.76
C ASN A 70 -20.02 8.82 -0.34
N ASP A 71 -18.81 9.26 0.00
CA ASP A 71 -17.89 9.86 -0.96
C ASP A 71 -17.30 8.81 -1.91
N GLN A 72 -17.10 7.57 -1.43
CA GLN A 72 -16.70 6.46 -2.29
C GLN A 72 -17.73 6.20 -3.40
N ILE A 73 -19.01 6.11 -3.01
CA ILE A 73 -20.12 5.88 -3.93
C ILE A 73 -20.26 7.06 -4.89
N LYS A 74 -20.18 8.30 -4.39
CA LYS A 74 -20.25 9.52 -5.21
C LYS A 74 -19.13 9.58 -6.25
N ALA A 75 -17.89 9.31 -5.86
CA ALA A 75 -16.76 9.28 -6.78
C ALA A 75 -16.91 8.21 -7.87
N LEU A 76 -17.38 7.01 -7.51
CA LEU A 76 -17.67 5.95 -8.48
C LEU A 76 -18.77 6.36 -9.45
N LEU A 77 -19.83 7.00 -8.95
CA LEU A 77 -20.97 7.42 -9.77
C LEU A 77 -20.61 8.51 -10.76
N ILE A 78 -19.82 9.51 -10.34
CA ILE A 78 -19.35 10.60 -11.21
C ILE A 78 -18.46 10.05 -12.34
N ASN A 79 -17.57 9.10 -12.03
CA ASN A 79 -16.62 8.54 -12.98
C ASN A 79 -17.26 7.55 -13.96
N VAL A 80 -18.12 6.65 -13.47
CA VAL A 80 -18.63 5.52 -14.27
C VAL A 80 -19.96 5.87 -14.96
N LYS A 81 -20.69 6.88 -14.47
CA LYS A 81 -22.04 7.32 -14.93
C LYS A 81 -23.16 6.27 -14.82
N VAL A 82 -22.84 4.98 -15.00
CA VAL A 82 -23.75 3.83 -14.95
C VAL A 82 -23.04 2.62 -14.35
N ILE A 83 -23.48 2.10 -13.20
CA ILE A 83 -22.82 0.96 -12.53
C ILE A 83 -23.83 -0.07 -12.01
N ARG A 84 -23.49 -1.37 -12.08
CA ARG A 84 -24.29 -2.44 -11.45
C ARG A 84 -23.94 -2.58 -9.97
N PHE A 85 -24.91 -2.96 -9.14
CA PHE A 85 -24.70 -3.13 -7.70
C PHE A 85 -23.54 -4.10 -7.38
N ASN A 86 -23.48 -5.26 -8.05
CA ASN A 86 -22.39 -6.23 -7.86
C ASN A 86 -21.01 -5.66 -8.20
N GLN A 87 -20.93 -4.81 -9.24
CA GLN A 87 -19.68 -4.17 -9.61
C GLN A 87 -19.29 -3.12 -8.56
N LEU A 88 -20.25 -2.33 -8.09
CA LEU A 88 -20.01 -1.36 -7.01
C LEU A 88 -19.49 -2.05 -5.74
N VAL A 89 -20.15 -3.11 -5.29
CA VAL A 89 -19.71 -3.88 -4.11
C VAL A 89 -18.31 -4.47 -4.31
N SER A 90 -17.97 -4.91 -5.53
CA SER A 90 -16.62 -5.44 -5.81
C SER A 90 -15.51 -4.40 -5.74
N PHE A 91 -15.83 -3.11 -5.91
CA PHE A 91 -14.87 -2.02 -5.75
C PHE A 91 -14.75 -1.54 -4.30
N LEU A 92 -15.76 -1.78 -3.47
CA LEU A 92 -15.75 -1.41 -2.06
C LEU A 92 -14.99 -2.43 -1.22
N ALA A 93 -14.51 -2.00 -0.05
CA ALA A 93 -13.79 -2.88 0.87
C ALA A 93 -14.68 -4.04 1.32
N PRO A 94 -14.14 -5.28 1.39
CA PRO A 94 -14.89 -6.45 1.83
C PRO A 94 -15.33 -6.25 3.29
N GLY A 95 -16.64 -6.29 3.54
CA GLY A 95 -17.23 -6.09 4.87
C GLY A 95 -18.13 -4.86 5.00
N THR A 96 -18.30 -4.07 3.93
CA THR A 96 -19.24 -2.94 3.95
C THR A 96 -20.69 -3.43 4.00
N ASP A 97 -21.51 -2.83 4.87
CA ASP A 97 -22.93 -3.15 5.01
C ASP A 97 -23.71 -2.82 3.72
N HIS A 98 -24.29 -3.85 3.10
CA HIS A 98 -25.00 -3.73 1.82
C HIS A 98 -26.23 -2.81 1.91
N GLN A 99 -26.88 -2.73 3.08
CA GLN A 99 -28.04 -1.86 3.29
C GLN A 99 -27.62 -0.38 3.37
N ALA A 100 -26.49 -0.10 4.01
CA ALA A 100 -25.90 1.24 4.04
C ALA A 100 -25.49 1.71 2.64
N ILE A 101 -24.88 0.83 1.83
CA ILE A 101 -24.52 1.09 0.44
C ILE A 101 -25.77 1.45 -0.39
N LEU A 102 -26.84 0.64 -0.28
CA LEU A 102 -28.08 0.88 -1.02
C LEU A 102 -28.75 2.20 -0.64
N ARG A 103 -28.78 2.55 0.66
CA ARG A 103 -29.34 3.83 1.11
C ARG A 103 -28.54 5.03 0.58
N ALA A 104 -27.22 4.97 0.68
CA ALA A 104 -26.34 6.01 0.15
C ALA A 104 -26.48 6.15 -1.39
N LEU A 105 -26.57 5.01 -2.08
CA LEU A 105 -26.72 4.95 -3.54
C LEU A 105 -28.07 5.50 -4.00
N GLN A 106 -29.17 5.15 -3.33
CA GLN A 106 -30.51 5.64 -3.64
C GLN A 106 -30.65 7.15 -3.45
N ASN A 107 -29.90 7.75 -2.52
CA ASN A 107 -29.88 9.20 -2.34
C ASN A 107 -29.23 9.93 -3.53
N MET A 108 -28.36 9.29 -4.30
CA MET A 108 -27.54 9.93 -5.35
C MET A 108 -27.78 9.37 -6.77
N ALA A 109 -28.49 8.25 -6.90
CA ALA A 109 -28.76 7.60 -8.18
C ALA A 109 -30.14 6.92 -8.24
N VAL A 110 -30.57 6.67 -9.47
CA VAL A 110 -31.81 5.98 -9.80
C VAL A 110 -31.48 4.66 -10.50
N LEU A 111 -32.19 3.60 -10.11
CA LEU A 111 -32.08 2.30 -10.76
C LEU A 111 -32.90 2.28 -12.06
N VAL A 112 -32.24 2.10 -13.19
CA VAL A 112 -32.85 1.98 -14.52
C VAL A 112 -32.40 0.66 -15.14
N GLN A 113 -33.35 -0.23 -15.41
CA GLN A 113 -33.11 -1.54 -16.06
C GLN A 113 -31.97 -2.37 -15.44
N GLY A 114 -31.81 -2.32 -14.12
CA GLY A 114 -30.77 -3.08 -13.40
C GLY A 114 -29.42 -2.39 -13.27
N CYS A 115 -29.29 -1.14 -13.75
CA CYS A 115 -28.11 -0.30 -13.59
C CYS A 115 -28.43 0.96 -12.78
N TRP A 116 -27.50 1.41 -11.95
CA TRP A 116 -27.63 2.65 -11.19
C TRP A 116 -27.06 3.81 -12.00
N VAL A 117 -27.90 4.82 -12.23
CA VAL A 117 -27.59 6.03 -13.00
C VAL A 117 -27.64 7.23 -12.08
N VAL A 118 -26.64 8.11 -12.17
CA VAL A 118 -26.55 9.32 -11.32
C VAL A 118 -27.76 10.23 -11.51
N LYS A 119 -28.36 10.66 -10.41
CA LYS A 119 -29.41 11.68 -10.42
C LYS A 119 -28.75 13.04 -10.66
N ARG A 120 -29.06 13.70 -11.77
CA ARG A 120 -28.67 15.09 -12.01
C ARG A 120 -29.51 16.05 -11.19
#